data_AF-A0A183HTV4-F1
#
_entry.id   AF-A0A183HTV4-F1
#
_cell.length_a   1.000
_cell.length_b   1.000
_cell.length_c   1.000
_cell.angle_alpha   90.00
_cell.angle_beta   90.00
_cell.angle_gamma   90.00
#
_symmetry.space_group_name_H-M   'P 1'
#
loop_
_entity.id
_entity.type
_entity.pdbx_description
1 polymer ?
#
loop_
_entity_poly.entity_id
_entity_poly.type
_entity_poly.pdbx_seq_one_letter_code
_entity_poly.pdbx_strand_id
1 'polypeptide(L)'
;MSKRIDEDAFNGLNNLYRLNISEISITEFNNTLRHLPSLKELDVGNGKLQHVDESDLEAQNEKLERLILRNNQLTTLSRNVLENMKSLSILDLSNNQWLCDENMEAVVEEIELKYKEAILLDQEFVLLHANETTCNRPHSLQGQVIMNVIKDSFKMYNSSEDVIYSMTSTMSTMDNIKIEDISTNILNKFLAVS
;
A
#
# COMPACT_ATOMS: atom_id res chain seq x y z
N MET A 1 4.71 -21.74 3.66
CA MET A 1 4.89 -22.08 2.24
C MET A 1 4.31 -20.94 1.42
N SER A 2 5.11 -20.28 0.58
CA SER A 2 4.58 -19.36 -0.44
C SER A 2 3.78 -20.19 -1.44
N LYS A 3 2.56 -19.76 -1.77
CA LYS A 3 1.79 -20.35 -2.87
C LYS A 3 2.16 -19.58 -4.13
N ARG A 4 2.53 -20.30 -5.17
CA ARG A 4 2.80 -19.74 -6.50
C ARG A 4 1.73 -20.25 -7.46
N ILE A 5 1.36 -19.40 -8.42
CA ILE A 5 0.59 -19.82 -9.58
C ILE A 5 1.59 -20.43 -10.55
N ASP A 6 1.25 -21.59 -11.12
CA ASP A 6 2.07 -22.22 -12.16
C ASP A 6 2.18 -21.29 -13.37
N GLU A 7 3.37 -21.19 -13.98
CA GLU A 7 3.66 -20.25 -15.07
C GLU A 7 2.65 -20.37 -16.23
N ASP A 8 2.21 -21.59 -16.53
CA ASP A 8 1.31 -21.90 -17.64
C ASP A 8 -0.17 -22.02 -17.19
N ALA A 9 -0.50 -21.71 -15.94
CA ALA A 9 -1.85 -21.89 -15.38
C ALA A 9 -2.96 -21.21 -16.17
N PHE A 10 -2.63 -20.12 -16.88
CA PHE A 10 -3.55 -19.33 -17.68
C PHE A 10 -3.33 -19.44 -19.19
N ASN A 11 -2.47 -20.34 -19.64
CA ASN A 11 -2.18 -20.51 -21.05
C ASN A 11 -3.45 -20.87 -21.85
N GLY A 12 -3.65 -20.21 -22.99
CA GLY A 12 -4.82 -20.37 -23.84
C GLY A 12 -6.05 -19.54 -23.44
N LEU A 13 -6.04 -18.86 -22.30
CA LEU A 13 -7.15 -18.01 -21.84
C LEU A 13 -7.13 -16.60 -22.46
N ASN A 14 -6.83 -16.51 -23.76
CA ASN A 14 -6.57 -15.24 -24.47
C ASN A 14 -7.75 -14.26 -24.50
N ASN A 15 -8.97 -14.75 -24.28
CA ASN A 15 -10.22 -13.97 -24.28
C ASN A 15 -10.77 -13.75 -22.86
N LEU A 16 -10.04 -14.15 -21.81
CA LEU A 16 -10.50 -13.96 -20.44
C LEU A 16 -10.64 -12.46 -20.16
N TYR A 17 -11.85 -12.06 -19.78
CA TYR A 17 -12.20 -10.66 -19.52
C TYR A 17 -11.93 -10.27 -18.05
N ARG A 18 -12.25 -11.17 -17.11
CA ARG A 18 -12.13 -10.94 -15.67
C ARG A 18 -11.42 -12.11 -15.02
N LEU A 19 -10.44 -11.81 -14.18
CA LEU A 19 -9.75 -12.77 -13.32
C LEU A 19 -9.92 -12.31 -11.87
N ASN A 20 -10.55 -13.16 -11.07
CA ASN A 20 -10.61 -12.97 -9.62
C ASN A 20 -9.86 -14.13 -8.96
N ILE A 21 -8.73 -13.80 -8.36
CA ILE A 21 -7.89 -14.67 -7.53
C ILE A 21 -7.69 -14.05 -6.14
N SER A 22 -8.69 -13.28 -5.69
CA SER A 22 -8.74 -12.78 -4.32
C SER A 22 -8.77 -13.93 -3.31
N GLU A 23 -8.26 -13.67 -2.11
CA GLU A 23 -8.10 -14.66 -1.03
C GLU A 23 -7.10 -15.80 -1.36
N ILE A 24 -6.40 -15.72 -2.50
CA ILE A 24 -5.26 -16.57 -2.77
C ILE A 24 -4.00 -15.95 -2.16
N SER A 25 -3.33 -16.71 -1.29
CA SER A 25 -2.08 -16.28 -0.62
C SER A 25 -0.85 -16.36 -1.53
N ILE A 26 -0.91 -15.78 -2.73
CA ILE A 26 0.25 -15.59 -3.61
C ILE A 26 1.12 -14.44 -3.09
N THR A 27 2.43 -14.53 -3.32
CA THR A 27 3.40 -13.49 -2.93
C THR A 27 3.86 -12.63 -4.11
N GLU A 28 3.74 -13.13 -5.34
CA GLU A 28 4.14 -12.51 -6.61
C GLU A 28 3.35 -13.16 -7.77
N PHE A 29 3.31 -12.53 -8.95
CA PHE A 29 2.59 -13.07 -10.12
C PHE A 29 3.41 -14.08 -10.95
N ASN A 30 4.75 -14.06 -10.85
CA ASN A 30 5.65 -14.93 -11.61
C ASN A 30 5.35 -14.92 -13.13
N ASN A 31 5.07 -13.75 -13.71
CA ASN A 31 4.80 -13.59 -15.15
C ASN A 31 3.62 -14.42 -15.71
N THR A 32 2.73 -14.92 -14.85
CA THR A 32 1.58 -15.76 -15.26
C THR A 32 0.52 -14.98 -16.05
N LEU A 33 0.41 -13.67 -15.79
CA LEU A 33 -0.60 -12.80 -16.42
C LEU A 33 -0.30 -12.47 -17.88
N ARG A 34 0.91 -12.73 -18.39
CA ARG A 34 1.26 -12.56 -19.82
C ARG A 34 0.32 -13.33 -20.76
N HIS A 35 -0.28 -14.42 -20.28
CA HIS A 35 -1.21 -15.26 -21.03
C HIS A 35 -2.63 -14.67 -21.12
N LEU A 36 -2.89 -13.49 -20.53
CA LEU A 36 -4.20 -12.87 -20.43
C LEU A 36 -4.28 -11.49 -21.13
N PRO A 37 -3.96 -11.37 -22.43
CA PRO A 37 -3.86 -10.08 -23.13
C PRO A 37 -5.20 -9.37 -23.39
N SER A 38 -6.33 -9.97 -22.98
CA SER A 38 -7.67 -9.35 -23.08
C SER A 38 -8.28 -9.02 -21.72
N LEU A 39 -7.51 -9.21 -20.64
CA LEU A 39 -7.97 -8.98 -19.29
C LEU A 39 -8.29 -7.51 -19.09
N LYS A 40 -9.50 -7.26 -18.58
CA LYS A 40 -10.01 -5.93 -18.25
C LYS A 40 -10.16 -5.72 -16.76
N GLU A 41 -10.42 -6.78 -16.02
CA GLU A 41 -10.59 -6.72 -14.58
C GLU A 41 -9.72 -7.76 -13.88
N LEU A 42 -8.86 -7.29 -12.98
CA LEU A 42 -8.02 -8.12 -12.12
C LEU A 42 -8.30 -7.81 -10.65
N ASP A 43 -8.74 -8.84 -9.92
CA ASP A 43 -8.88 -8.80 -8.46
C ASP A 43 -7.97 -9.83 -7.80
N VAL A 44 -6.98 -9.33 -7.06
CA VAL A 44 -5.99 -10.12 -6.29
C VAL A 44 -6.02 -9.74 -4.81
N GLY A 45 -7.13 -9.19 -4.34
CA GLY A 45 -7.24 -8.67 -2.98
C GLY A 45 -7.24 -9.76 -1.89
N ASN A 46 -7.03 -9.36 -0.64
CA ASN A 46 -7.05 -10.24 0.55
C ASN A 46 -6.04 -11.40 0.47
N GLY A 47 -4.90 -11.17 -0.18
CA GLY A 47 -3.85 -12.14 -0.40
C GLY A 47 -2.63 -11.90 0.50
N LYS A 48 -1.45 -12.26 -0.03
CA LYS A 48 -0.15 -11.97 0.59
C LYS A 48 0.83 -11.38 -0.43
N LEU A 49 0.32 -10.70 -1.44
CA LEU A 49 1.12 -10.15 -2.53
C LEU A 49 2.06 -9.09 -1.94
N GLN A 50 3.35 -9.21 -2.24
CA GLN A 50 4.40 -8.34 -1.69
C GLN A 50 4.98 -7.41 -2.75
N HIS A 51 4.97 -7.84 -4.00
CA HIS A 51 5.52 -7.11 -5.13
C HIS A 51 4.60 -7.20 -6.35
N VAL A 52 4.56 -6.11 -7.12
CA VAL A 52 3.97 -6.04 -8.46
C VAL A 52 4.98 -5.32 -9.32
N ASP A 53 5.61 -6.05 -10.23
CA ASP A 53 6.56 -5.47 -11.16
C ASP A 53 5.85 -4.99 -12.43
N GLU A 54 6.44 -4.01 -13.11
CA GLU A 54 5.91 -3.49 -14.39
C GLU A 54 5.70 -4.62 -15.42
N SER A 55 6.64 -5.56 -15.48
CA SER A 55 6.56 -6.72 -16.37
C SER A 55 5.43 -7.70 -16.03
N ASP A 56 4.93 -7.71 -14.79
CA ASP A 56 3.83 -8.62 -14.41
C ASP A 56 2.52 -8.23 -15.10
N LEU A 57 2.36 -6.95 -15.47
CA LEU A 57 1.11 -6.40 -16.02
C LEU A 57 1.28 -5.83 -17.43
N GLU A 58 2.44 -6.00 -18.06
CA GLU A 58 2.76 -5.43 -19.38
C GLU A 58 1.74 -5.83 -20.45
N ALA A 59 1.30 -7.10 -20.45
CA ALA A 59 0.32 -7.62 -21.40
C ALA A 59 -1.09 -7.00 -21.24
N GLN A 60 -1.33 -6.30 -20.12
CA GLN A 60 -2.61 -5.69 -19.76
C GLN A 60 -2.63 -4.16 -19.90
N ASN A 61 -1.48 -3.50 -20.14
CA ASN A 61 -1.33 -2.04 -20.18
C ASN A 61 -2.41 -1.30 -20.99
N GLU A 62 -2.81 -1.84 -22.15
CA GLU A 62 -3.78 -1.18 -23.03
C GLU A 62 -5.25 -1.44 -22.64
N LYS A 63 -5.56 -2.50 -21.87
CA LYS A 63 -6.94 -3.01 -21.71
C LYS A 63 -7.43 -3.10 -20.27
N LEU A 64 -6.55 -3.10 -19.27
CA LEU A 64 -6.99 -3.21 -17.89
C LEU A 64 -7.76 -1.96 -17.49
N GLU A 65 -9.01 -2.15 -17.07
CA GLU A 65 -9.94 -1.10 -16.65
C GLU A 65 -10.04 -1.07 -15.11
N ARG A 66 -9.93 -2.23 -14.45
CA ARG A 66 -10.07 -2.37 -13.00
C ARG A 66 -8.94 -3.21 -12.40
N LEU A 67 -8.22 -2.63 -11.44
CA LEU A 67 -7.15 -3.27 -10.71
C LEU A 67 -7.38 -3.18 -9.19
N ILE A 68 -7.57 -4.32 -8.53
CA ILE A 68 -7.80 -4.41 -7.09
C ILE A 68 -6.63 -5.12 -6.41
N LEU A 69 -5.83 -4.36 -5.68
CA LEU A 69 -4.66 -4.82 -4.91
C LEU A 69 -4.89 -4.76 -3.39
N ARG A 70 -6.12 -4.47 -2.95
CA ARG A 70 -6.47 -4.24 -1.54
C ARG A 70 -6.10 -5.40 -0.62
N ASN A 71 -5.79 -5.10 0.65
CA ASN A 71 -5.56 -6.10 1.68
C ASN A 71 -4.45 -7.10 1.29
N ASN A 72 -3.30 -6.58 0.88
CA ASN A 72 -2.09 -7.34 0.58
C ASN A 72 -0.92 -6.85 1.48
N GLN A 73 0.31 -7.16 1.11
CA GLN A 73 1.53 -6.81 1.85
C GLN A 73 2.44 -5.91 1.01
N LEU A 74 1.88 -5.16 0.07
CA LEU A 74 2.65 -4.27 -0.79
C LEU A 74 3.23 -3.14 0.05
N THR A 75 4.52 -2.87 -0.12
CA THR A 75 5.20 -1.72 0.50
C THR A 75 5.45 -0.61 -0.49
N THR A 76 5.47 -0.92 -1.79
CA THR A 76 5.71 0.03 -2.87
C THR A 76 4.96 -0.41 -4.13
N LEU A 77 4.75 0.52 -5.03
CA LEU A 77 4.28 0.31 -6.39
C LEU A 77 5.09 1.25 -7.29
N SER A 78 5.56 0.78 -8.44
CA SER A 78 6.23 1.69 -9.38
C SER A 78 5.20 2.60 -10.05
N ARG A 79 5.53 3.89 -10.23
CA ARG A 79 4.74 4.82 -11.06
C ARG A 79 4.42 4.19 -12.42
N ASN A 80 5.41 3.57 -13.05
CA ASN A 80 5.29 3.05 -14.42
C ASN A 80 4.16 2.01 -14.56
N VAL A 81 3.85 1.27 -13.49
CA VAL A 81 2.73 0.33 -13.49
C VAL A 81 1.42 1.06 -13.78
N LEU A 82 1.21 2.24 -13.19
CA LEU A 82 0.01 3.04 -13.39
C LEU A 82 0.08 3.88 -14.66
N GLU A 83 1.24 4.48 -14.95
CA GLU A 83 1.46 5.29 -16.16
C GLU A 83 1.09 4.51 -17.42
N ASN A 84 1.60 3.28 -17.55
CA ASN A 84 1.38 2.43 -18.71
C ASN A 84 -0.07 1.93 -18.85
N MET A 85 -0.87 1.92 -17.77
CA MET A 85 -2.26 1.48 -17.81
C MET A 85 -3.18 2.57 -18.36
N LYS A 86 -3.39 2.58 -19.67
CA LYS A 86 -4.12 3.64 -20.38
C LYS A 86 -5.63 3.60 -20.19
N SER A 87 -6.17 2.41 -19.95
CA SER A 87 -7.62 2.19 -19.81
C SER A 87 -8.08 2.12 -18.34
N LEU A 88 -7.15 2.27 -17.39
CA LEU A 88 -7.46 2.10 -15.97
C LEU A 88 -8.39 3.21 -15.48
N SER A 89 -9.53 2.79 -14.94
CA SER A 89 -10.57 3.68 -14.40
C SER A 89 -10.88 3.37 -12.93
N ILE A 90 -10.56 2.17 -12.45
CA ILE A 90 -10.81 1.77 -11.07
C ILE A 90 -9.56 1.16 -10.47
N LEU A 91 -9.07 1.75 -9.39
CA LEU A 91 -7.91 1.30 -8.64
C LEU A 91 -8.27 1.13 -7.16
N ASP A 92 -7.79 0.06 -6.52
CA ASP A 92 -7.88 -0.10 -5.07
C ASP A 92 -6.53 -0.53 -4.49
N LEU A 93 -5.93 0.36 -3.70
CA LEU A 93 -4.64 0.18 -3.04
C LEU A 93 -4.77 0.04 -1.52
N SER A 94 -6.00 -0.01 -1.00
CA SER A 94 -6.26 0.08 0.43
C SER A 94 -5.67 -1.07 1.24
N ASN A 95 -5.41 -0.82 2.52
CA ASN A 95 -4.98 -1.85 3.48
C ASN A 95 -3.71 -2.61 3.04
N ASN A 96 -2.70 -1.87 2.59
CA ASN A 96 -1.35 -2.37 2.29
C ASN A 96 -0.33 -1.74 3.28
N GLN A 97 0.96 -2.08 3.14
CA GLN A 97 2.03 -1.64 4.04
C GLN A 97 2.87 -0.52 3.41
N TRP A 98 2.22 0.47 2.82
CA TRP A 98 2.86 1.50 2.00
C TRP A 98 4.00 2.23 2.72
N LEU A 99 5.17 2.24 2.10
CA LEU A 99 6.29 3.09 2.43
C LEU A 99 6.13 4.42 1.67
N CYS A 100 5.79 5.48 2.40
CA CYS A 100 5.61 6.83 1.89
C CYS A 100 6.95 7.58 1.81
N ASP A 101 7.81 7.12 0.91
CA ASP A 101 9.04 7.77 0.49
C ASP A 101 8.87 8.47 -0.87
N GLU A 102 9.98 8.87 -1.50
CA GLU A 102 9.99 9.49 -2.84
C GLU A 102 9.33 8.63 -3.94
N ASN A 103 9.32 7.30 -3.80
CA ASN A 103 8.65 6.43 -4.78
C ASN A 103 7.13 6.55 -4.66
N MET A 104 6.60 6.65 -3.43
CA MET A 104 5.18 6.85 -3.21
C MET A 104 4.73 8.24 -3.66
N GLU A 105 5.58 9.27 -3.54
CA GLU A 105 5.31 10.59 -4.14
C GLU A 105 5.02 10.44 -5.64
N ALA A 106 5.83 9.66 -6.34
CA ALA A 106 5.65 9.42 -7.77
C ALA A 106 4.34 8.66 -8.08
N VAL A 107 3.94 7.72 -7.24
CA VAL A 107 2.63 7.03 -7.37
C VAL A 107 1.47 7.99 -7.16
N VAL A 108 1.53 8.84 -6.12
CA VAL A 108 0.49 9.84 -5.82
C VAL A 108 0.33 10.81 -6.99
N GLU A 109 1.44 11.33 -7.50
CA GLU A 109 1.44 12.22 -8.68
C GLU A 109 0.81 11.53 -9.90
N GLU A 110 1.07 10.25 -10.13
CA GLU A 110 0.46 9.49 -11.23
C GLU A 110 -1.05 9.32 -11.06
N ILE A 111 -1.50 9.01 -9.83
CA ILE A 111 -2.92 8.94 -9.51
C ILE A 111 -3.59 10.30 -9.78
N GLU A 112 -2.97 11.41 -9.39
CA GLU A 112 -3.47 12.75 -9.70
C GLU A 112 -3.54 13.04 -11.20
N LEU A 113 -2.59 12.55 -12.00
CA LEU A 113 -2.62 12.66 -13.45
C LEU A 113 -3.79 11.87 -14.03
N LYS A 114 -4.04 10.62 -13.57
CA LYS A 114 -5.20 9.83 -14.00
C LYS A 114 -6.52 10.55 -13.73
N TYR A 115 -6.68 11.19 -12.57
CA TYR A 115 -7.86 12.04 -12.30
C TYR A 115 -8.00 13.18 -13.29
N LYS A 116 -6.91 13.90 -13.60
CA LYS A 116 -6.92 15.02 -14.56
C LYS A 116 -7.27 14.55 -15.97
N GLU A 117 -6.67 13.45 -16.42
CA GLU A 117 -6.94 12.85 -17.73
C GLU A 117 -8.39 12.40 -17.87
N ALA A 118 -8.94 11.72 -16.86
CA ALA A 118 -10.33 11.30 -16.85
C ALA A 118 -11.29 12.49 -17.02
N ILE A 119 -11.06 13.59 -16.30
CA ILE A 119 -11.85 14.82 -16.43
C ILE A 119 -11.79 15.38 -17.86
N LEU A 120 -10.62 15.38 -18.49
CA LEU A 120 -10.45 15.89 -19.86
C LEU A 120 -11.17 15.04 -20.91
N LEU A 121 -11.38 13.75 -20.62
CA LEU A 121 -12.02 12.80 -21.52
C LEU A 121 -13.51 12.58 -21.23
N ASP A 122 -14.10 13.33 -20.29
CA ASP A 122 -15.47 13.11 -19.78
C ASP A 122 -15.68 11.67 -19.27
N GLN A 123 -14.66 11.17 -18.56
CA GLN A 123 -14.59 9.85 -17.95
C GLN A 123 -14.43 9.95 -16.44
N GLU A 124 -14.57 8.83 -15.75
CA GLU A 124 -14.36 8.73 -14.31
C GLU A 124 -13.14 7.85 -14.02
N PHE A 125 -12.25 8.35 -13.16
CA PHE A 125 -11.23 7.55 -12.49
C PHE A 125 -11.55 7.53 -11.00
N VAL A 126 -11.53 6.34 -10.39
CA VAL A 126 -11.90 6.13 -8.99
C VAL A 126 -10.81 5.37 -8.26
N LEU A 127 -10.23 6.02 -7.24
CA LEU A 127 -9.47 5.33 -6.19
C LEU A 127 -10.45 4.83 -5.12
N LEU A 128 -10.76 3.54 -5.14
CA LEU A 128 -11.61 2.90 -4.14
C LEU A 128 -10.91 2.88 -2.78
N HIS A 129 -11.68 3.03 -1.71
CA HIS A 129 -11.19 2.95 -0.33
C HIS A 129 -9.96 3.86 -0.09
N ALA A 130 -10.02 5.09 -0.63
CA ALA A 130 -8.92 6.03 -0.54
C ALA A 130 -8.54 6.36 0.91
N ASN A 131 -9.52 6.42 1.82
CA ASN A 131 -9.29 6.67 3.24
C ASN A 131 -8.49 5.56 3.94
N GLU A 132 -8.59 4.33 3.43
CA GLU A 132 -7.86 3.16 3.89
C GLU A 132 -6.55 2.92 3.11
N THR A 133 -6.24 3.79 2.15
CA THR A 133 -4.97 3.81 1.43
C THR A 133 -4.01 4.75 2.16
N THR A 134 -3.45 4.25 3.26
CA THR A 134 -2.62 5.04 4.20
C THR A 134 -1.18 4.59 4.23
N CYS A 135 -0.28 5.50 4.60
CA CYS A 135 1.12 5.19 4.89
C CYS A 135 1.25 4.23 6.07
N ASN A 136 2.10 3.20 5.93
CA ASN A 136 2.57 2.37 7.02
C ASN A 136 3.91 2.87 7.58
N ARG A 137 4.76 3.36 6.69
CA ARG A 137 6.07 3.93 6.97
C ARG A 137 6.32 5.19 6.14
N PRO A 138 7.26 6.07 6.53
CA PRO A 138 7.87 6.11 7.87
C PRO A 138 6.83 6.36 8.96
N HIS A 139 7.16 6.06 10.23
CA HIS A 139 6.28 6.21 11.38
C HIS A 139 5.76 7.63 11.56
N SER A 140 6.52 8.64 11.12
CA SER A 140 6.10 10.05 11.10
C SER A 140 4.88 10.31 10.20
N LEU A 141 4.66 9.48 9.19
CA LEU A 141 3.54 9.55 8.27
C LEU A 141 2.51 8.44 8.50
N GLN A 142 2.74 7.53 9.46
CA GLN A 142 1.90 6.36 9.66
C GLN A 142 0.43 6.73 9.88
N GLY A 143 -0.46 6.06 9.13
CA GLY A 143 -1.91 6.27 9.18
C GLY A 143 -2.40 7.48 8.38
N GLN A 144 -1.53 8.31 7.82
CA GLN A 144 -1.94 9.38 6.92
C GLN A 144 -2.36 8.80 5.57
N VAL A 145 -3.48 9.29 5.02
CA VAL A 145 -3.95 8.95 3.67
C VAL A 145 -2.93 9.45 2.63
N ILE A 146 -2.47 8.58 1.73
CA ILE A 146 -1.35 8.91 0.83
C ILE A 146 -1.63 10.17 -0.02
N MET A 147 -2.87 10.36 -0.46
CA MET A 147 -3.29 11.50 -1.28
C MET A 147 -3.35 12.82 -0.51
N ASN A 148 -3.29 12.78 0.82
CA ASN A 148 -3.36 13.97 1.68
C ASN A 148 -2.00 14.31 2.31
N VAL A 149 -0.97 13.49 2.08
CA VAL A 149 0.38 13.77 2.58
C VAL A 149 0.96 14.96 1.83
N ILE A 150 1.56 15.90 2.57
CA ILE A 150 2.22 17.07 1.98
C ILE A 150 3.43 16.60 1.18
N LYS A 151 3.51 17.00 -0.09
CA LYS A 151 4.55 16.62 -1.06
C LYS A 151 5.97 16.58 -0.47
N ASP A 152 6.43 17.66 0.16
CA ASP A 152 7.78 17.77 0.75
C ASP A 152 8.05 16.80 1.93
N SER A 153 7.04 16.07 2.40
CA SER A 153 7.17 15.05 3.44
C SER A 153 7.57 13.68 2.89
N PHE A 154 7.36 13.43 1.60
CA PHE A 154 7.90 12.27 0.91
C PHE A 154 9.41 12.47 0.72
N LYS A 155 10.20 11.71 1.45
CA LYS A 155 11.66 11.80 1.43
C LYS A 155 12.26 10.41 1.33
N MET A 156 13.52 10.34 0.91
CA MET A 156 14.29 9.10 0.93
C MET A 156 14.15 8.42 2.30
N TYR A 157 13.74 7.15 2.30
CA TYR A 157 13.52 6.42 3.54
C TYR A 157 14.83 6.13 4.28
N ASN A 158 14.87 6.51 5.56
CA ASN A 158 15.96 6.19 6.46
C ASN A 158 15.46 5.31 7.62
N SER A 159 15.84 4.04 7.60
CA SER A 159 15.41 3.06 8.61
C SER A 159 15.89 3.38 10.02
N SER A 160 17.06 4.02 10.17
CA SER A 160 17.59 4.36 11.50
C SER A 160 16.77 5.49 12.15
N GLU A 161 16.44 6.51 11.38
CA GLU A 161 15.57 7.61 11.84
C GLU A 161 14.15 7.12 12.12
N ASP A 162 13.63 6.23 11.29
CA ASP A 162 12.31 5.65 11.44
C ASP A 162 12.17 4.84 12.75
N VAL A 163 13.20 4.05 13.08
CA VAL A 163 13.26 3.31 14.35
C VAL A 163 13.29 4.26 15.55
N ILE A 164 14.06 5.35 15.47
CA ILE A 164 14.12 6.35 16.54
C ILE A 164 12.75 7.03 16.73
N TYR A 165 12.07 7.38 15.63
CA TYR A 165 10.72 7.95 15.70
C TYR A 165 9.74 6.96 16.34
N SER A 166 9.82 5.68 15.96
CA SER A 166 9.02 4.60 16.57
C SER A 166 9.23 4.53 18.08
N MET A 167 10.49 4.55 18.53
CA MET A 167 10.85 4.49 19.95
C MET A 167 10.40 5.73 20.72
N THR A 168 10.57 6.93 20.16
CA THR A 168 10.15 8.17 20.83
C THR A 168 8.62 8.32 20.89
N SER A 169 7.92 7.90 19.83
CA SER A 169 6.44 7.83 19.82
C SER A 169 5.91 6.79 20.82
N THR A 170 6.55 5.63 20.94
CA THR A 170 6.17 4.62 21.94
C THR A 170 6.49 5.06 23.37
N MET A 171 7.63 5.73 23.61
CA MET A 171 7.94 6.28 24.94
C MET A 171 6.98 7.41 25.34
N SER A 172 6.66 8.33 24.44
CA SER A 172 5.69 9.42 24.73
C SER A 172 4.26 8.90 24.96
N THR A 173 3.88 7.77 24.36
CA THR A 173 2.60 7.11 24.66
C THR A 173 2.64 6.29 25.96
N MET A 174 3.81 5.81 26.40
CA MET A 174 4.01 5.18 27.71
C MET A 174 4.11 6.18 28.88
N ASP A 175 4.52 7.43 28.63
CA ASP A 175 4.55 8.51 29.63
C ASP A 175 3.15 9.02 30.05
N ASN A 176 2.07 8.49 29.43
CA ASN A 176 0.69 8.68 29.88
C ASN A 176 0.23 7.67 30.95
N ILE A 177 1.11 6.77 31.41
CA ILE A 177 0.88 6.10 32.70
C ILE A 177 1.15 7.16 33.77
N LYS A 178 0.07 7.72 34.34
CA LYS A 178 0.13 8.58 35.53
C LYS A 178 1.07 7.96 36.56
N ILE A 179 2.25 8.56 36.73
CA ILE A 179 3.04 8.45 37.95
C ILE A 179 2.31 9.29 39.02
N GLU A 180 1.07 8.94 39.34
CA GLU A 180 0.36 9.40 40.54
C GLU A 180 0.12 8.25 41.53
N ASP A 181 0.36 6.98 41.16
CA ASP A 181 0.16 5.82 42.06
C ASP A 181 1.44 5.23 42.69
N ILE A 182 2.60 5.89 42.58
CA ILE A 182 3.83 5.46 43.28
C ILE A 182 4.27 6.40 44.41
N SER A 183 3.64 7.57 44.57
CA SER A 183 3.96 8.48 45.69
C SER A 183 2.91 8.42 46.79
N THR A 184 2.97 7.39 47.63
CA THR A 184 2.51 7.49 49.04
C THR A 184 3.02 6.38 49.96
N ASN A 185 3.59 5.27 49.45
CA ASN A 185 4.01 4.15 50.31
C ASN A 185 5.53 4.02 50.57
N ILE A 186 6.37 4.93 50.04
CA ILE A 186 7.83 4.89 50.27
C ILE A 186 8.34 6.07 51.12
N LEU A 187 7.62 7.20 51.18
CA LEU A 187 8.04 8.36 51.98
C LEU A 187 7.62 8.30 53.47
N ASN A 188 6.65 7.46 53.84
CA ASN A 188 6.18 7.33 55.23
C ASN A 188 6.93 6.26 56.07
N LYS A 189 7.99 5.65 55.53
CA LYS A 189 8.79 4.65 56.26
C LYS A 189 10.19 5.13 56.69
N PHE A 190 10.55 6.39 56.42
CA PHE A 190 11.88 6.95 56.73
C PHE A 190 11.90 8.21 57.60
N LEU A 191 10.77 8.67 58.15
CA LEU A 191 10.74 9.80 59.11
C LEU A 191 10.08 9.48 60.46
N ALA A 192 10.09 8.21 60.87
CA ALA A 192 9.62 7.79 62.19
C ALA A 192 10.72 7.13 63.04
N VAL A 193 11.97 7.62 63.01
CA VAL A 193 12.98 7.46 64.09
C VAL A 193 14.01 8.59 63.99
N SER A 194 13.76 9.72 64.66
CA SER A 194 14.73 10.56 65.38
C SER A 194 14.00 11.75 66.00
#